data_AF-T1AM65-F1
#
_entry.id   AF-T1AM65-F1
#
_cell.length_a   1.000
_cell.length_b   1.000
_cell.length_c   1.000
_cell.angle_alpha   90.00
_cell.angle_beta   90.00
_cell.angle_gamma   90.00
#
_symmetry.space_group_name_H-M   'P 1'
#
loop_
_entity.id
_entity.type
_entity.pdbx_description
1 polymer ?
#
loop_
_entity_poly.entity_id
_entity_poly.type
_entity_poly.pdbx_seq_one_letter_code
_entity_poly.pdbx_strand_id
1 'polypeptide(L)'
;VDQGAKVVAEYLPARAGGSSVQADAAVQSLSAGKVVSSDPPYYDNIGYADLSDFFYVWLRRSLRPVFPGLFATLAVPKAEELVATPYRHGSKEKAETFFLDGMTQAMHRLAEQAHPAFPVTIYYAFKQAESDNEAGTASTGWD
;
A
#
# COMPACT_ATOMS: atom_id res chain seq x y z
N VAL A 1 16.05 12.18 6.12
CA VAL A 1 16.30 11.18 7.18
C VAL A 1 16.60 11.84 8.52
N ASP A 2 17.48 12.84 8.56
CA ASP A 2 17.95 13.48 9.81
C ASP A 2 16.87 14.24 10.61
N GLN A 3 15.97 14.95 9.93
CA GLN A 3 14.90 15.69 10.62
C GLN A 3 13.79 14.77 11.17
N GLY A 4 13.47 13.68 10.47
CA GLY A 4 12.50 12.68 10.95
C GLY A 4 12.99 11.97 12.21
N ALA A 5 14.28 11.62 12.25
CA ALA A 5 14.91 11.01 13.43
C ALA A 5 14.89 11.95 14.66
N LYS A 6 15.13 13.25 14.47
CA LYS A 6 15.06 14.25 15.55
C LYS A 6 13.66 14.40 16.13
N VAL A 7 12.62 14.44 15.29
CA VAL A 7 11.23 14.52 15.75
C VAL A 7 10.84 13.30 16.58
N VAL A 8 11.26 12.11 16.15
CA VAL A 8 11.02 10.87 16.89
C VAL A 8 11.76 10.83 18.22
N ALA A 9 12.99 11.34 18.27
CA ALA A 9 13.82 11.33 19.48
C ALA A 9 13.42 12.39 20.52
N GLU A 10 13.00 13.58 20.08
CA GLU A 10 12.76 14.73 20.98
C GLU A 10 11.29 14.92 21.35
N TYR A 11 10.36 14.53 20.48
CA TYR A 11 8.95 14.89 20.63
C TYR A 11 7.97 13.71 20.71
N LEU A 12 8.40 12.49 20.38
CA LEU A 12 7.60 11.31 20.67
C LEU A 12 8.02 10.75 22.04
N PRO A 13 7.09 10.52 22.98
CA PRO A 13 7.41 9.98 24.31
C PRO A 13 7.75 8.48 24.26
N ALA A 14 8.43 8.02 23.20
CA ALA A 14 8.63 6.61 22.85
C ALA A 14 9.61 5.92 23.81
N ARG A 15 9.12 5.67 25.03
CA ARG A 15 9.58 4.60 25.93
C ARG A 15 8.86 3.28 25.63
N ALA A 16 7.90 3.28 24.71
CA ALA A 16 7.13 2.09 24.32
C ALA A 16 7.72 1.46 23.04
N GLY A 17 7.82 0.13 23.03
CA GLY A 17 8.23 -0.64 21.86
C GLY A 17 7.23 -0.52 20.71
N GLY A 18 7.72 -0.67 19.48
CA GLY A 18 6.89 -0.81 18.28
C GLY A 18 6.85 -2.26 17.81
N SER A 19 5.78 -2.64 17.11
CA SER A 19 5.66 -3.93 16.44
C SER A 19 5.24 -3.73 15.00
N SER A 20 5.84 -4.48 14.08
CA SER A 20 5.36 -4.61 12.71
C SER A 20 4.72 -5.99 12.52
N VAL A 21 3.68 -6.04 11.70
CA VAL A 21 2.99 -7.28 11.36
C VAL A 21 2.58 -7.20 9.89
N GLN A 22 2.71 -8.30 9.18
CA GLN A 22 2.17 -8.43 7.83
C GLN A 22 0.69 -8.80 7.95
N ALA A 23 -0.18 -8.02 7.33
CA ALA A 23 -1.61 -8.28 7.26
C ALA A 23 -2.19 -7.69 5.98
N ASP A 24 -3.25 -8.31 5.48
CA ASP A 24 -4.04 -7.76 4.37
C ASP A 24 -4.89 -6.59 4.87
N ALA A 25 -4.71 -5.42 4.25
CA ALA A 25 -5.40 -4.18 4.59
C ALA A 25 -6.93 -4.28 4.45
N ALA A 26 -7.44 -5.13 3.55
CA ALA A 26 -8.87 -5.30 3.30
C ALA A 26 -9.59 -6.10 4.41
N VAL A 27 -8.86 -6.88 5.22
CA VAL A 27 -9.48 -7.78 6.23
C VAL A 27 -8.91 -7.65 7.64
N GLN A 28 -7.81 -6.92 7.83
CA GLN A 28 -7.17 -6.73 9.14
C GLN A 28 -8.11 -6.09 10.19
N SER A 29 -7.87 -6.39 11.48
CA SER A 29 -8.52 -5.74 12.63
C SER A 29 -7.55 -4.93 13.51
N LEU A 30 -6.32 -4.74 13.02
CA LEU A 30 -5.25 -4.02 13.69
C LEU A 30 -5.57 -2.53 13.86
N SER A 31 -6.34 -1.92 12.96
CA SER A 31 -6.67 -0.50 13.01
C SER A 31 -7.75 -0.15 14.05
N ALA A 32 -8.40 -1.15 14.65
CA ALA A 32 -9.48 -0.97 15.61
C ALA A 32 -9.09 -0.05 16.79
N GLY A 33 -9.78 1.09 16.90
CA GLY A 33 -9.57 2.09 17.95
C GLY A 33 -8.25 2.85 17.88
N LYS A 34 -7.55 2.84 16.72
CA LYS A 34 -6.25 3.50 16.56
C LYS A 34 -6.33 4.77 15.72
N VAL A 35 -5.35 5.64 15.91
CA VAL A 35 -5.05 6.72 14.96
C VAL A 35 -4.33 6.09 13.76
N VAL A 36 -4.84 6.35 12.56
CA VAL A 36 -4.33 5.76 11.32
C VAL A 36 -3.69 6.84 10.45
N SER A 37 -2.48 6.56 10.00
CA SER A 37 -1.73 7.35 9.03
C SER A 37 -1.14 6.38 8.01
N SER A 38 -1.52 6.51 6.74
CA SER A 38 -1.24 5.52 5.71
C SER A 38 -0.93 6.14 4.34
N ASP A 39 -0.13 5.44 3.55
CA ASP A 39 0.21 5.74 2.16
C ASP A 39 -0.09 4.47 1.32
N PRO A 40 -1.31 4.31 0.79
CA PRO A 40 -1.74 3.07 0.16
C PRO A 40 -1.10 2.86 -1.23
N PRO A 41 -1.21 1.65 -1.81
CA PRO A 41 -0.66 1.36 -3.14
C PRO A 41 -1.17 2.32 -4.23
N TYR A 42 -0.26 2.71 -5.13
CA TYR A 42 -0.55 3.61 -6.25
C TYR A 42 -1.04 2.85 -7.48
N TYR A 43 -2.07 3.38 -8.15
CA TYR A 43 -2.68 2.77 -9.35
C TYR A 43 -1.64 2.40 -10.43
N ASP A 44 -0.78 3.35 -10.77
CA ASP A 44 0.23 3.21 -11.85
C ASP A 44 1.55 2.58 -11.39
N ASN A 45 1.66 2.09 -10.15
CA ASN A 45 2.92 1.51 -9.63
C ASN A 45 3.25 0.10 -10.16
N ILE A 46 2.79 -0.22 -11.38
CA ILE A 46 3.02 -1.47 -12.10
C ILE A 46 4.50 -1.89 -12.05
N GLY A 47 5.42 -0.94 -12.21
CA GLY A 47 6.87 -1.23 -12.19
C GLY A 47 7.38 -1.82 -10.89
N TYR A 48 6.82 -1.45 -9.73
CA TYR A 48 7.26 -2.01 -8.44
C TYR A 48 6.85 -3.47 -8.28
N ALA A 49 5.65 -3.82 -8.76
CA ALA A 49 5.12 -5.18 -8.70
C ALA A 49 5.94 -6.16 -9.53
N ASP A 50 6.49 -5.73 -10.66
CA ASP A 50 7.36 -6.59 -11.48
C ASP A 50 8.81 -6.62 -10.95
N LEU A 51 9.31 -5.50 -10.41
CA LEU A 51 10.62 -5.44 -9.77
C LEU A 51 10.69 -6.25 -8.47
N SER A 52 9.57 -6.44 -7.77
CA SER A 52 9.54 -7.15 -6.49
C SER A 52 10.03 -8.60 -6.60
N ASP A 53 9.69 -9.30 -7.69
CA ASP A 53 10.17 -10.67 -7.93
C ASP A 53 11.68 -10.74 -8.11
N PHE A 54 12.25 -9.78 -8.85
CA PHE A 54 13.69 -9.70 -9.06
C PHE A 54 14.44 -9.58 -7.73
N PHE A 55 14.00 -8.69 -6.85
CA PHE A 55 14.61 -8.53 -5.53
C PHE A 55 14.29 -9.70 -4.59
N TYR A 56 13.10 -10.30 -4.69
CA TYR A 56 12.67 -11.38 -3.81
C TYR A 56 13.61 -12.59 -3.87
N VAL A 57 14.12 -12.95 -5.05
CA VAL A 57 15.07 -14.06 -5.20
C VAL A 57 16.34 -13.82 -4.37
N TRP A 58 16.90 -12.60 -4.41
CA TRP A 58 18.09 -12.24 -3.67
C TRP A 58 17.82 -12.12 -2.16
N LEU A 59 16.72 -11.47 -1.79
CA LEU A 59 16.31 -11.31 -0.39
C LEU A 59 16.02 -12.66 0.26
N ARG A 60 15.31 -13.55 -0.43
CA ARG A 60 15.03 -14.90 0.04
C ARG A 60 16.31 -15.68 0.32
N ARG A 61 17.32 -15.59 -0.54
CA ARG A 61 18.58 -16.31 -0.33
C ARG A 61 19.30 -15.84 0.94
N SER A 62 19.29 -14.54 1.20
CA SER A 62 20.03 -13.93 2.31
C SER A 62 19.26 -13.93 3.64
N LEU A 63 17.93 -13.77 3.59
CA LEU A 63 17.11 -13.48 4.77
C LEU A 63 16.21 -14.63 5.21
N ARG A 64 16.02 -15.68 4.40
CA ARG A 64 15.21 -16.86 4.79
C ARG A 64 15.67 -17.53 6.09
N PRO A 65 16.98 -17.62 6.44
CA PRO A 65 17.39 -18.16 7.73
C PRO A 65 16.91 -17.34 8.93
N VAL A 66 16.70 -16.04 8.75
CA VAL A 66 16.27 -15.10 9.80
C VAL A 66 14.74 -14.94 9.83
N PHE A 67 14.12 -14.87 8.65
CA PHE A 67 12.68 -14.67 8.46
C PHE A 67 12.07 -15.78 7.60
N PRO A 68 12.04 -17.03 8.08
CA PRO A 68 11.62 -18.17 7.27
C PRO A 68 10.16 -18.07 6.81
N GLY A 69 9.28 -17.45 7.61
CA GLY A 69 7.88 -17.23 7.26
C GLY A 69 7.69 -16.24 6.10
N LEU A 70 8.39 -15.09 6.12
CA LEU A 70 8.30 -14.07 5.06
C LEU A 70 8.85 -14.57 3.72
N PHE A 71 9.82 -15.48 3.77
CA PHE A 71 10.50 -16.03 2.60
C PHE A 71 10.16 -17.51 2.33
N ALA A 72 8.95 -17.93 2.72
CA ALA A 72 8.49 -19.31 2.58
C ALA A 72 8.12 -19.67 1.13
N THR A 73 7.56 -18.72 0.38
CA THR A 73 7.09 -18.91 -1.00
C THR A 73 8.24 -18.89 -2.01
N LEU A 74 7.94 -19.29 -3.25
CA LEU A 74 8.90 -19.27 -4.36
C LEU A 74 9.03 -17.88 -5.01
N ALA A 75 7.95 -17.09 -4.98
CA ALA A 75 7.86 -15.72 -5.47
C ALA A 75 6.99 -14.88 -4.52
N VAL A 76 6.90 -13.57 -4.76
CA VAL A 76 6.01 -12.73 -3.95
C VAL A 76 4.54 -13.11 -4.18
N PRO A 77 3.65 -12.99 -3.16
CA PRO A 77 2.23 -13.27 -3.34
C PRO A 77 1.61 -12.27 -4.34
N LYS A 78 1.25 -12.75 -5.54
CA LYS A 78 0.69 -11.89 -6.60
C LYS A 78 -0.82 -11.71 -6.53
N ALA A 79 -1.53 -12.65 -5.92
CA ALA A 79 -3.00 -12.64 -5.87
C ALA A 79 -3.55 -11.48 -5.04
N GLU A 80 -2.84 -11.11 -3.97
CA GLU A 80 -3.21 -10.03 -3.05
C GLU A 80 -2.53 -8.70 -3.42
N GLU A 81 -1.71 -8.68 -4.49
CA GLU A 81 -0.98 -7.48 -4.91
C GLU A 81 -1.92 -6.52 -5.65
N LEU A 82 -2.27 -5.43 -4.99
CA LEU A 82 -3.24 -4.46 -5.48
C LEU A 82 -2.63 -3.51 -6.52
N VAL A 83 -2.51 -4.01 -7.76
CA VAL A 83 -2.00 -3.25 -8.92
C VAL A 83 -2.89 -3.42 -10.16
N ALA A 84 -3.05 -2.34 -10.93
CA ALA A 84 -3.88 -2.31 -12.14
C ALA A 84 -3.09 -2.75 -13.40
N THR A 85 -2.51 -3.94 -13.41
CA THR A 85 -1.79 -4.50 -14.58
C THR A 85 -2.73 -5.22 -15.56
N PRO A 86 -2.94 -4.72 -16.80
CA PRO A 86 -3.89 -5.34 -17.74
C PRO A 86 -3.59 -6.79 -18.08
N TYR A 87 -2.31 -7.17 -18.22
CA TYR A 87 -1.95 -8.55 -18.56
C TYR A 87 -2.33 -9.56 -17.47
N ARG A 88 -2.35 -9.13 -16.19
CA ARG A 88 -2.72 -10.00 -15.05
C ARG A 88 -4.23 -10.20 -14.95
N HIS A 89 -5.01 -9.22 -15.40
CA HIS A 89 -6.47 -9.20 -15.25
C HIS A 89 -7.22 -9.41 -16.59
N GLY A 90 -6.50 -9.56 -17.69
CA GLY A 90 -7.02 -9.85 -19.03
C GLY A 90 -7.49 -8.63 -19.83
N SER A 91 -7.81 -7.51 -19.19
CA SER A 91 -8.07 -6.23 -19.85
C SER A 91 -7.75 -5.05 -18.93
N LYS A 92 -7.70 -3.83 -19.49
CA LYS A 92 -7.47 -2.61 -18.70
C LYS A 92 -8.62 -2.38 -17.72
N GLU A 93 -9.85 -2.57 -18.19
CA GLU A 93 -11.08 -2.35 -17.42
C GLU A 93 -11.14 -3.32 -16.24
N LYS A 94 -10.80 -4.60 -16.45
CA LYS A 94 -10.76 -5.59 -15.36
C LYS A 94 -9.68 -5.28 -14.33
N ALA A 95 -8.52 -4.78 -14.79
CA ALA A 95 -7.43 -4.38 -13.89
C ALA A 95 -7.81 -3.16 -13.05
N GLU A 96 -8.50 -2.20 -13.67
CA GLU A 96 -9.04 -1.02 -13.02
C GLU A 96 -10.10 -1.41 -11.97
N THR A 97 -11.09 -2.22 -12.34
CA THR A 97 -12.10 -2.72 -11.39
C THR A 97 -11.48 -3.45 -10.21
N PHE A 98 -10.52 -4.35 -10.44
CA PHE A 98 -9.82 -5.06 -9.36
C PHE A 98 -9.13 -4.10 -8.38
N PHE A 99 -8.45 -3.08 -8.91
CA PHE A 99 -7.76 -2.10 -8.08
C PHE A 99 -8.74 -1.22 -7.29
N LEU A 100 -9.77 -0.69 -7.96
CA LEU A 100 -10.79 0.14 -7.33
C LEU A 100 -11.50 -0.64 -6.22
N ASP A 101 -11.97 -1.86 -6.49
CA ASP A 101 -12.69 -2.69 -5.51
C ASP A 101 -11.82 -3.00 -4.28
N GLY A 102 -10.56 -3.37 -4.48
CA GLY A 102 -9.64 -3.65 -3.38
C GLY A 102 -9.31 -2.41 -2.55
N MET A 103 -9.11 -1.26 -3.20
CA MET A 103 -8.84 0.00 -2.51
C MET A 103 -10.07 0.49 -1.75
N THR A 104 -11.26 0.38 -2.32
CA THR A 104 -12.53 0.66 -1.62
C THR A 104 -12.67 -0.19 -0.36
N GLN A 105 -12.39 -1.50 -0.45
CA GLN A 105 -12.46 -2.39 0.72
C GLN A 105 -11.45 -2.00 1.80
N ALA A 106 -10.20 -1.72 1.43
CA ALA A 106 -9.16 -1.29 2.35
C ALA A 106 -9.53 0.02 3.04
N MET A 107 -9.99 1.03 2.28
CA MET A 107 -10.40 2.32 2.84
C MET A 107 -11.63 2.19 3.74
N HIS A 108 -12.61 1.37 3.35
CA HIS A 108 -13.78 1.07 4.18
C HIS A 108 -13.37 0.47 5.53
N ARG A 109 -12.42 -0.48 5.53
CA ARG A 109 -11.91 -1.04 6.78
C ARG A 109 -11.20 -0.03 7.67
N LEU A 110 -10.41 0.88 7.10
CA LEU A 110 -9.79 1.94 7.88
C LEU A 110 -10.84 2.88 8.47
N ALA A 111 -11.86 3.27 7.68
CA ALA A 111 -12.92 4.16 8.13
C ALA A 111 -13.76 3.56 9.26
N GLU A 112 -14.09 2.27 9.20
CA GLU A 112 -14.87 1.59 10.25
C GLU A 112 -14.07 1.37 11.54
N GLN A 113 -12.77 1.13 11.43
CA GLN A 113 -11.96 0.68 12.57
C GLN A 113 -11.22 1.81 13.27
N ALA A 114 -10.91 2.89 12.58
CA ALA A 114 -10.16 3.99 13.17
C ALA A 114 -10.87 4.59 14.39
N HIS A 115 -10.09 5.18 15.27
CA HIS A 115 -10.63 5.83 16.46
C HIS A 115 -11.55 7.00 16.07
N PRO A 116 -12.81 7.05 16.54
CA PRO A 116 -13.80 8.02 16.03
C PRO A 116 -13.49 9.48 16.39
N ALA A 117 -12.62 9.71 17.37
CA ALA A 117 -12.21 11.05 17.80
C ALA A 117 -11.07 11.67 16.97
N PHE A 118 -10.42 10.91 16.08
CA PHE A 118 -9.28 11.38 15.30
C PHE A 118 -9.49 11.09 13.81
N PRO A 119 -9.03 11.98 12.91
CA PRO A 119 -9.12 11.71 11.49
C PRO A 119 -8.18 10.58 11.07
N VAL A 120 -8.60 9.84 10.04
CA VAL A 120 -7.70 8.96 9.26
C VAL A 120 -6.93 9.84 8.29
N THR A 121 -5.61 9.71 8.26
CA THR A 121 -4.77 10.44 7.30
C THR A 121 -4.28 9.51 6.21
N ILE A 122 -4.60 9.84 4.95
CA ILE A 122 -4.19 9.08 3.76
C ILE A 122 -3.38 10.01 2.87
N TYR A 123 -2.16 9.61 2.53
CA TYR A 123 -1.31 10.30 1.58
C TYR A 123 -1.40 9.56 0.25
N TYR A 124 -1.82 10.25 -0.81
CA TYR A 124 -1.90 9.66 -2.14
C TYR A 124 -1.46 10.69 -3.18
N ALA A 125 -0.32 10.44 -3.81
CA ALA A 125 0.18 11.24 -4.92
C ALA A 125 -0.40 10.79 -6.26
N PHE A 126 -1.02 11.72 -6.98
CA PHE A 126 -1.47 11.51 -8.35
C PHE A 126 -0.38 11.93 -9.33
N LYS A 127 -0.04 11.06 -10.30
CA LYS A 127 0.81 11.44 -11.43
C LYS A 127 -0.07 12.11 -12.47
N GLN A 128 -0.05 13.44 -12.50
CA GLN A 128 -0.73 14.22 -13.54
C GLN A 128 -0.07 13.89 -14.88
N ALA A 129 -0.75 13.12 -15.72
CA ALA A 129 -0.40 13.00 -17.12
C ALA A 129 -0.90 14.27 -17.82
N GLU A 130 0.01 15.05 -18.42
CA GLU A 130 -0.37 16.13 -19.32
C GLU A 130 -1.20 15.54 -20.47
N SER A 131 -2.50 15.82 -20.47
CA SER A 131 -3.35 15.58 -21.64
C SER A 131 -3.53 16.91 -22.37
N ASP A 132 -2.73 17.15 -23.41
CA ASP A 132 -2.97 18.18 -24.42
C ASP A 132 -4.21 17.80 -25.25
N ASN A 133 -5.40 17.91 -24.67
CA ASN A 133 -6.64 17.89 -25.41
C ASN A 133 -7.48 19.10 -24.96
N GLU A 134 -7.81 19.98 -25.90
CA GLU A 134 -8.64 21.19 -25.74
C GLU A 134 -10.11 20.92 -25.29
N ALA A 135 -10.41 19.71 -24.84
CA ALA A 135 -11.64 19.34 -24.16
C ALA A 135 -11.27 18.78 -22.77
N GLY A 136 -11.09 19.69 -21.82
CA GLY A 136 -10.71 19.38 -20.44
C GLY A 136 -11.68 18.41 -19.78
N THR A 137 -11.27 17.14 -19.65
CA THR A 137 -11.69 16.23 -18.59
C THR A 137 -10.48 15.38 -18.21
N ALA A 138 -9.72 15.88 -17.25
CA ALA A 138 -8.67 15.12 -16.59
C ALA A 138 -9.33 14.21 -15.54
N SER A 139 -9.32 12.90 -15.76
CA SER A 139 -9.71 11.91 -14.77
C SER A 139 -8.57 10.92 -14.55
N THR A 140 -8.08 10.88 -13.32
CA THR A 140 -8.26 9.72 -12.41
C THR A 140 -7.46 9.93 -11.14
N GLY A 141 -7.92 10.89 -10.32
CA GLY A 141 -7.57 10.94 -8.91
C GLY A 141 -8.58 10.20 -8.03
N TRP A 142 -9.17 9.10 -8.53
CA TRP A 142 -10.39 8.39 -8.06
C TRP A 142 -11.70 9.05 -8.49
N ASP A 143 -12.26 8.63 -9.64
CA ASP A 143 -13.69 8.81 -9.96
C ASP A 143 -14.46 7.53 -9.61
#